data_AF-A0A363UAL8-F1
#
_entry.id   AF-A0A363UAL8-F1
#
_cell.length_a   1.000
_cell.length_b   1.000
_cell.length_c   1.000
_cell.angle_alpha   90.00
_cell.angle_beta   90.00
_cell.angle_gamma   90.00
#
_symmetry.space_group_name_H-M   'P 1'
#
loop_
_entity.id
_entity.type
_entity.pdbx_description
1 polymer ?
#
loop_
_entity_poly.entity_id
_entity_poly.type
_entity_poly.pdbx_seq_one_letter_code
_entity_poly.pdbx_strand_id
1 'polypeptide(L)'
;MSFKLVYLSQQDPQWKNDLLGFGDPGDTIGYVGCALTSTAMLLSGHGYPETPKTLNEKLKNAGGFVSSAIAWSAVSKIHPNVTLKAFIPCSTSDAPLAQIDAALAAGQPAIVQVDTSPAPGIQTHWVVIYARKGDDYLMLDPWPYQPDITKEDYLMKRYAQGNTLKRAISHVILYEAYGSGGPISTPSTPTTTTPPSTPTTGTTTPGGPSARVKADVTWGLNIRSSIDTSSMANVVASVPAGTQLLLLEADGPSKVGAVNQWVRVRTQDGKEGFAAAWYLEKVEAPAPAQPTAPAPGPVNEAPVPAPTPPTPAPTVPEPVKTKLKVSNSVGTGGLRMRKYPSLGGALVMTLSAGTILVALEPIEKVKAKVGAANKWIYVREPGGKRGYVSAQYVQLS
;
A
#
# COMPACT_ATOMS: atom_id res chain seq x y z
N MET A 1 -1.20 16.68 5.34
CA MET A 1 -1.53 17.03 3.94
C MET A 1 -2.48 15.97 3.42
N SER A 2 -3.63 16.38 2.86
CA SER A 2 -4.58 15.46 2.20
C SER A 2 -3.98 14.91 0.91
N PHE A 3 -4.37 13.68 0.54
CA PHE A 3 -4.01 13.08 -0.74
C PHE A 3 -4.49 13.97 -1.91
N LYS A 4 -3.61 14.20 -2.88
CA LYS A 4 -3.91 14.91 -4.12
C LYS A 4 -3.94 13.92 -5.28
N LEU A 5 -4.90 14.09 -6.19
CA LEU A 5 -4.97 13.22 -7.36
C LEU A 5 -3.77 13.47 -8.26
N VAL A 6 -3.00 12.40 -8.47
CA VAL A 6 -1.82 12.38 -9.34
C VAL A 6 -1.94 11.16 -10.22
N TYR A 7 -2.21 11.39 -11.51
CA TYR A 7 -2.25 10.32 -12.48
C TYR A 7 -0.86 10.08 -13.07
N LEU A 8 -0.45 8.81 -13.08
CA LEU A 8 0.75 8.34 -13.74
C LEU A 8 0.36 7.10 -14.54
N SER A 9 0.75 7.06 -15.82
CA SER A 9 0.53 5.88 -16.64
C SER A 9 1.77 5.01 -16.66
N GLN A 10 1.58 3.68 -16.59
CA GLN A 10 2.71 2.78 -16.82
C GLN A 10 3.21 2.86 -18.28
N GLN A 11 2.34 3.27 -19.21
CA GLN A 11 2.64 3.43 -20.64
C GLN A 11 3.32 4.74 -21.01
N ASP A 12 3.69 5.59 -20.04
CA ASP A 12 4.35 6.85 -20.34
C ASP A 12 5.68 6.61 -21.10
N PRO A 13 5.93 7.30 -22.23
CA PRO A 13 7.16 7.16 -23.01
C PRO A 13 8.45 7.33 -22.20
N GLN A 14 8.44 8.11 -21.10
CA GLN A 14 9.61 8.38 -20.28
C GLN A 14 10.16 7.15 -19.54
N TRP A 15 9.31 6.14 -19.30
CA TRP A 15 9.68 4.97 -18.50
C TRP A 15 9.07 3.65 -18.95
N LYS A 16 8.12 3.63 -19.90
CA LYS A 16 7.46 2.40 -20.35
C LYS A 16 8.42 1.31 -20.85
N ASN A 17 9.60 1.71 -21.32
CA ASN A 17 10.64 0.80 -21.82
C ASN A 17 11.68 0.43 -20.75
N ASP A 18 11.63 1.05 -19.56
CA ASP A 18 12.55 0.74 -18.48
C ASP A 18 12.22 -0.62 -17.88
N LEU A 19 13.25 -1.40 -17.56
CA LEU A 19 13.11 -2.70 -16.92
C LEU A 19 12.50 -2.55 -15.51
N LEU A 20 11.42 -3.29 -15.25
CA LEU A 20 10.75 -3.31 -13.94
C LEU A 20 11.51 -4.20 -12.96
N GLY A 21 12.01 -3.60 -11.87
CA GLY A 21 12.77 -4.31 -10.86
C GLY A 21 13.91 -5.14 -11.47
N PHE A 22 13.94 -6.42 -11.14
CA PHE A 22 14.89 -7.39 -11.68
C PHE A 22 14.19 -8.41 -12.60
N GLY A 23 13.13 -7.95 -13.29
CA GLY A 23 12.32 -8.76 -14.21
C GLY A 23 13.07 -9.29 -15.43
N ASP A 24 12.37 -10.03 -16.27
CA ASP A 24 12.88 -10.39 -17.60
C ASP A 24 13.10 -9.16 -18.49
N PRO A 25 13.97 -9.21 -19.53
CA PRO A 25 14.13 -8.09 -20.48
C PRO A 25 12.83 -7.56 -21.10
N GLY A 26 11.74 -8.35 -21.13
CA GLY A 26 10.41 -7.93 -21.56
C GLY A 26 9.47 -7.44 -20.45
N ASP A 27 9.82 -7.63 -19.17
CA ASP A 27 9.06 -7.13 -18.02
C ASP A 27 9.37 -5.66 -17.81
N THR A 28 8.93 -4.81 -18.72
CA THR A 28 9.10 -3.37 -18.60
C THR A 28 8.02 -2.77 -17.70
N ILE A 29 8.25 -1.54 -17.23
CA ILE A 29 7.21 -0.76 -16.53
C ILE A 29 5.95 -0.65 -17.41
N GLY A 30 6.12 -0.44 -18.72
CA GLY A 30 4.99 -0.36 -19.65
C GLY A 30 4.18 -1.63 -19.78
N TYR A 31 4.83 -2.79 -19.67
CA TYR A 31 4.19 -4.08 -19.86
C TYR A 31 3.52 -4.61 -18.59
N VAL A 32 4.24 -4.60 -17.45
CA VAL A 32 3.80 -5.23 -16.19
C VAL A 32 3.95 -4.33 -14.95
N GLY A 33 4.05 -3.02 -15.15
CA GLY A 33 4.31 -2.04 -14.09
C GLY A 33 3.11 -1.53 -13.28
N CYS A 34 1.92 -2.11 -13.43
CA CYS A 34 0.69 -1.57 -12.81
C CYS A 34 0.80 -1.40 -11.29
N ALA A 35 1.41 -2.36 -10.58
CA ALA A 35 1.63 -2.28 -9.13
C ALA A 35 2.61 -1.15 -8.75
N LEU A 36 3.72 -1.04 -9.47
CA LEU A 36 4.73 0.01 -9.27
C LEU A 36 4.13 1.39 -9.53
N THR A 37 3.45 1.57 -10.65
CA THR A 37 2.84 2.84 -11.05
C THR A 37 1.73 3.23 -10.08
N SER A 38 0.90 2.29 -9.63
CA SER A 38 -0.10 2.53 -8.58
C SER A 38 0.54 2.99 -7.27
N THR A 39 1.67 2.40 -6.89
CA THR A 39 2.43 2.82 -5.72
C THR A 39 3.02 4.22 -5.89
N ALA A 40 3.53 4.54 -7.09
CA ALA A 40 4.03 5.88 -7.40
C ALA A 40 2.92 6.95 -7.34
N MET A 41 1.71 6.64 -7.85
CA MET A 41 0.56 7.55 -7.75
C MET A 41 0.16 7.81 -6.29
N LEU A 42 0.11 6.74 -5.47
CA LEU A 42 -0.14 6.88 -4.03
C LEU A 42 0.90 7.80 -3.38
N LEU A 43 2.19 7.51 -3.56
CA LEU A 43 3.27 8.30 -2.97
C LEU A 43 3.25 9.76 -3.44
N SER A 44 3.11 9.99 -4.75
CA SER A 44 3.06 11.34 -5.31
C SER A 44 1.83 12.12 -4.90
N GLY A 45 0.68 11.49 -4.77
CA GLY A 45 -0.49 12.17 -4.23
C GLY A 45 -0.36 12.55 -2.76
N HIS A 46 0.47 11.84 -1.99
CA HIS A 46 0.90 12.28 -0.66
C HIS A 46 2.08 13.27 -0.70
N GLY A 47 2.57 13.71 -1.86
CA GLY A 47 3.62 14.73 -1.98
C GLY A 47 5.06 14.19 -1.95
N TYR A 48 5.24 12.87 -2.00
CA TYR A 48 6.56 12.29 -2.23
C TYR A 48 6.92 12.44 -3.72
N PRO A 49 8.13 12.91 -4.08
CA PRO A 49 8.46 13.15 -5.48
C PRO A 49 8.80 11.83 -6.20
N GLU A 50 7.78 11.03 -6.52
CA GLU A 50 7.93 9.71 -7.12
C GLU A 50 7.22 9.56 -8.47
N THR A 51 7.99 9.27 -9.50
CA THR A 51 7.48 8.69 -10.75
C THR A 51 7.66 7.17 -10.73
N PRO A 52 7.06 6.41 -11.67
CA PRO A 52 7.32 4.98 -11.76
C PRO A 52 8.81 4.71 -11.93
N LYS A 53 9.52 5.53 -12.73
CA LYS A 53 10.97 5.44 -12.92
C LYS A 53 11.75 5.65 -11.61
N THR A 54 11.53 6.76 -10.90
CA THR A 54 12.30 7.05 -9.69
C THR A 54 12.02 6.03 -8.59
N LEU A 55 10.77 5.61 -8.44
CA LEU A 55 10.38 4.61 -7.47
C LEU A 55 10.97 3.23 -7.81
N ASN A 56 11.00 2.86 -9.10
CA ASN A 56 11.63 1.62 -9.57
C ASN A 56 13.10 1.55 -9.14
N GLU A 57 13.86 2.62 -9.38
CA GLU A 57 15.29 2.67 -9.02
C GLU A 57 15.51 2.64 -7.50
N LYS A 58 14.71 3.39 -6.74
CA LYS A 58 14.80 3.37 -5.27
C LYS A 58 14.45 2.00 -4.69
N LEU A 59 13.43 1.33 -5.21
CA LEU A 59 13.05 -0.03 -4.81
C LEU A 59 14.11 -1.06 -5.20
N LYS A 60 14.73 -0.97 -6.38
CA LYS A 60 15.88 -1.84 -6.72
C LYS A 60 16.98 -1.74 -5.66
N ASN A 61 17.36 -0.52 -5.27
CA ASN A 61 18.40 -0.27 -4.27
C ASN A 61 18.01 -0.72 -2.85
N ALA A 62 16.72 -0.70 -2.51
CA ALA A 62 16.21 -1.11 -1.20
C ALA A 62 15.88 -2.62 -1.09
N GLY A 63 16.20 -3.43 -2.11
CA GLY A 63 15.78 -4.83 -2.18
C GLY A 63 14.25 -4.99 -2.26
N GLY A 64 13.59 -4.01 -2.88
CA GLY A 64 12.15 -3.85 -3.00
C GLY A 64 11.50 -4.60 -4.16
N PHE A 65 12.21 -5.55 -4.76
CA PHE A 65 11.70 -6.38 -5.83
C PHE A 65 12.10 -7.84 -5.67
N VAL A 66 11.21 -8.72 -6.09
CA VAL A 66 11.55 -10.10 -6.45
C VAL A 66 11.14 -10.31 -7.91
N SER A 67 12.14 -10.38 -8.81
CA SER A 67 11.91 -10.21 -10.25
C SER A 67 11.23 -8.85 -10.53
N SER A 68 10.14 -8.83 -11.28
CA SER A 68 9.30 -7.67 -11.54
C SER A 68 8.25 -7.37 -10.44
N ALA A 69 8.10 -8.25 -9.45
CA ALA A 69 7.10 -8.07 -8.39
C ALA A 69 7.59 -7.15 -7.28
N ILE A 70 6.82 -6.11 -6.96
CA ILE A 70 7.12 -5.20 -5.86
C ILE A 70 7.03 -5.92 -4.50
N ALA A 71 8.03 -5.71 -3.66
CA ALA A 71 7.97 -6.06 -2.24
C ALA A 71 7.39 -4.86 -1.48
N TRP A 72 6.08 -4.90 -1.22
CA TRP A 72 5.31 -3.79 -0.65
C TRP A 72 5.92 -3.21 0.65
N SER A 73 6.48 -4.03 1.52
CA SER A 73 7.14 -3.57 2.75
C SER A 73 8.42 -2.75 2.51
N ALA A 74 9.02 -2.82 1.31
CA ALA A 74 10.19 -2.04 0.98
C ALA A 74 9.88 -0.56 0.72
N VAL A 75 8.63 -0.20 0.46
CA VAL A 75 8.21 1.20 0.32
C VAL A 75 8.50 1.98 1.61
N SER A 76 8.24 1.37 2.78
CA SER A 76 8.52 1.95 4.09
C SER A 76 10.02 2.11 4.39
N LYS A 77 10.90 1.42 3.65
CA LYS A 77 12.35 1.60 3.76
C LYS A 77 12.84 2.82 2.99
N ILE A 78 12.18 3.15 1.88
CA ILE A 78 12.50 4.30 1.03
C ILE A 78 11.89 5.57 1.64
N HIS A 79 10.66 5.45 2.14
CA HIS A 79 9.91 6.52 2.77
C HIS A 79 9.49 6.10 4.19
N PRO A 80 10.29 6.42 5.22
CA PRO A 80 10.00 6.02 6.60
C PRO A 80 8.67 6.53 7.16
N ASN A 81 8.14 7.61 6.59
CA ASN A 81 6.84 8.19 6.93
C ASN A 81 5.67 7.55 6.16
N VAL A 82 5.93 6.45 5.44
CA VAL A 82 4.94 5.65 4.72
C VAL A 82 4.96 4.24 5.31
N THR A 83 3.91 3.87 6.04
CA THR A 83 3.83 2.57 6.72
C THR A 83 2.90 1.64 5.97
N LEU A 84 3.32 0.40 5.69
CA LEU A 84 2.42 -0.63 5.19
C LEU A 84 1.51 -1.12 6.33
N LYS A 85 0.21 -0.94 6.19
CA LYS A 85 -0.78 -1.24 7.24
C LYS A 85 -1.61 -2.47 6.93
N ALA A 86 -1.82 -2.77 5.65
CA ALA A 86 -2.55 -3.95 5.25
C ALA A 86 -2.01 -4.56 3.95
N PHE A 87 -1.96 -5.89 3.92
CA PHE A 87 -1.65 -6.73 2.77
C PHE A 87 -2.63 -7.90 2.80
N ILE A 88 -3.78 -7.76 2.13
CA ILE A 88 -4.94 -8.63 2.34
C ILE A 88 -5.27 -9.37 1.04
N PRO A 89 -4.93 -10.67 0.93
CA PRO A 89 -5.37 -11.49 -0.19
C PRO A 89 -6.89 -11.75 -0.10
N CYS A 90 -7.61 -11.50 -1.20
CA CYS A 90 -9.07 -11.65 -1.30
C CYS A 90 -9.46 -12.60 -2.45
N SER A 91 -8.52 -13.39 -2.97
CA SER A 91 -8.79 -14.31 -4.10
C SER A 91 -9.89 -15.32 -3.79
N THR A 92 -9.99 -15.78 -2.54
CA THR A 92 -11.00 -16.77 -2.09
C THR A 92 -11.97 -16.23 -1.04
N SER A 93 -11.91 -14.94 -0.69
CA SER A 93 -12.77 -14.31 0.32
C SER A 93 -13.20 -12.92 -0.12
N ASP A 94 -14.33 -12.42 0.35
CA ASP A 94 -14.76 -11.06 0.07
C ASP A 94 -13.72 -10.02 0.50
N ALA A 95 -13.49 -9.01 -0.34
CA ALA A 95 -12.64 -7.89 0.00
C ALA A 95 -13.23 -7.08 1.18
N PRO A 96 -12.40 -6.60 2.12
CA PRO A 96 -12.85 -5.90 3.32
C PRO A 96 -13.25 -4.45 2.98
N LEU A 97 -14.42 -4.28 2.35
CA LEU A 97 -14.89 -2.96 1.88
C LEU A 97 -14.91 -1.92 3.01
N ALA A 98 -15.35 -2.29 4.21
CA ALA A 98 -15.34 -1.39 5.36
C ALA A 98 -13.93 -0.90 5.76
N GLN A 99 -12.90 -1.71 5.54
CA GLN A 99 -11.50 -1.33 5.81
C GLN A 99 -10.93 -0.47 4.67
N ILE A 100 -11.32 -0.73 3.44
CA ILE A 100 -11.01 0.13 2.29
C ILE A 100 -11.64 1.50 2.51
N ASP A 101 -12.94 1.55 2.80
CA ASP A 101 -13.68 2.78 3.07
C ASP A 101 -13.05 3.55 4.24
N ALA A 102 -12.38 2.86 5.18
CA ALA A 102 -11.62 3.47 6.27
C ALA A 102 -10.42 4.24 5.80
N ALA A 103 -9.62 3.59 4.97
CA ALA A 103 -8.46 4.22 4.39
C ALA A 103 -8.91 5.43 3.57
N LEU A 104 -9.92 5.27 2.72
CA LEU A 104 -10.44 6.36 1.87
C LEU A 104 -10.99 7.53 2.71
N ALA A 105 -11.76 7.23 3.76
CA ALA A 105 -12.25 8.23 4.69
C ALA A 105 -11.09 8.99 5.35
N ALA A 106 -10.03 8.29 5.75
CA ALA A 106 -8.79 8.84 6.30
C ALA A 106 -7.89 9.55 5.25
N GLY A 107 -8.28 9.57 3.98
CA GLY A 107 -7.51 10.21 2.91
C GLY A 107 -6.30 9.37 2.49
N GLN A 108 -6.34 8.07 2.75
CA GLN A 108 -5.38 7.06 2.34
C GLN A 108 -5.99 6.26 1.19
N PRO A 109 -5.53 6.43 -0.06
CA PRO A 109 -6.02 5.62 -1.15
C PRO A 109 -5.59 4.15 -0.96
N ALA A 110 -6.36 3.22 -1.52
CA ALA A 110 -6.04 1.81 -1.49
C ALA A 110 -5.51 1.34 -2.85
N ILE A 111 -4.46 0.54 -2.86
CA ILE A 111 -4.01 -0.14 -4.08
C ILE A 111 -4.67 -1.51 -4.09
N VAL A 112 -5.45 -1.80 -5.13
CA VAL A 112 -6.22 -3.04 -5.21
C VAL A 112 -5.86 -3.84 -6.45
N GLN A 113 -5.86 -5.16 -6.30
CA GLN A 113 -5.73 -6.09 -7.41
C GLN A 113 -7.12 -6.43 -7.95
N VAL A 114 -7.24 -6.43 -9.27
CA VAL A 114 -8.43 -6.79 -10.03
C VAL A 114 -8.07 -7.70 -11.19
N ASP A 115 -9.08 -8.37 -11.75
CA ASP A 115 -8.92 -9.15 -12.98
C ASP A 115 -9.26 -8.30 -14.19
N THR A 116 -8.44 -8.32 -15.25
CA THR A 116 -8.75 -7.57 -16.48
C THR A 116 -9.67 -8.30 -17.44
N SER A 117 -9.84 -9.62 -17.28
CA SER A 117 -10.77 -10.41 -18.09
C SER A 117 -11.15 -11.73 -17.42
N PRO A 118 -12.36 -12.27 -17.69
CA PRO A 118 -12.85 -13.53 -17.13
C PRO A 118 -12.21 -14.78 -17.76
N ALA A 119 -11.30 -14.62 -18.74
CA ALA A 119 -10.65 -15.75 -19.39
C ALA A 119 -9.78 -16.55 -18.39
N PRO A 120 -9.62 -17.88 -18.59
CA PRO A 120 -8.75 -18.71 -17.76
C PRO A 120 -7.30 -18.20 -17.79
N GLY A 121 -6.70 -18.01 -16.62
CA GLY A 121 -5.34 -17.47 -16.48
C GLY A 121 -5.33 -16.18 -15.67
N ILE A 122 -4.17 -15.85 -15.09
CA ILE A 122 -4.05 -14.67 -14.21
C ILE A 122 -3.78 -13.44 -15.08
N GLN A 123 -4.83 -12.65 -15.35
CA GLN A 123 -4.71 -11.33 -15.99
C GLN A 123 -4.77 -10.22 -14.93
N THR A 124 -3.92 -10.34 -13.91
CA THR A 124 -3.90 -9.45 -12.76
C THR A 124 -3.51 -8.05 -13.14
N HIS A 125 -4.26 -7.10 -12.61
CA HIS A 125 -3.99 -5.68 -12.75
C HIS A 125 -4.14 -4.98 -11.42
N TRP A 126 -3.39 -3.90 -11.25
CA TRP A 126 -3.37 -3.12 -10.02
C TRP A 126 -3.76 -1.69 -10.33
N VAL A 127 -4.71 -1.18 -9.55
CA VAL A 127 -5.22 0.19 -9.66
C VAL A 127 -5.22 0.85 -8.28
N VAL A 128 -5.32 2.17 -8.25
CA VAL A 128 -5.47 2.95 -7.02
C VAL A 128 -6.92 3.35 -6.90
N ILE A 129 -7.65 2.87 -5.90
CA ILE A 129 -8.94 3.45 -5.55
C ILE A 129 -8.74 4.60 -4.57
N TYR A 130 -9.39 5.72 -4.83
CA TYR A 130 -9.17 6.96 -4.08
C TYR A 130 -10.43 7.56 -3.46
N ALA A 131 -11.61 7.10 -3.85
CA ALA A 131 -12.87 7.53 -3.25
C ALA A 131 -14.01 6.54 -3.48
N ARG A 132 -15.01 6.57 -2.60
CA ARG A 132 -16.29 5.88 -2.76
C ARG A 132 -17.28 6.82 -3.46
N LYS A 133 -17.97 6.33 -4.50
CA LYS A 133 -19.02 7.09 -5.19
C LYS A 133 -20.21 6.18 -5.51
N GLY A 134 -21.31 6.39 -4.79
CA GLY A 134 -22.44 5.45 -4.80
C GLY A 134 -22.01 4.05 -4.37
N ASP A 135 -22.37 3.05 -5.17
CA ASP A 135 -22.02 1.65 -4.92
C ASP A 135 -20.67 1.22 -5.51
N ASP A 136 -19.89 2.14 -6.08
CA ASP A 136 -18.60 1.87 -6.74
C ASP A 136 -17.43 2.65 -6.11
N TYR A 137 -16.21 2.38 -6.58
CA TYR A 137 -15.01 3.16 -6.28
C TYR A 137 -14.55 3.94 -7.49
N LEU A 138 -14.17 5.19 -7.25
CA LEU A 138 -13.35 5.94 -8.19
C LEU A 138 -11.91 5.43 -8.14
N MET A 139 -11.29 5.27 -9.30
CA MET A 139 -9.95 4.74 -9.44
C MET A 139 -9.04 5.58 -10.33
N LEU A 140 -7.74 5.56 -10.04
CA LEU A 140 -6.67 5.88 -10.96
C LEU A 140 -6.11 4.58 -11.50
N ASP A 141 -6.17 4.44 -12.81
CA ASP A 141 -5.74 3.22 -13.47
C ASP A 141 -4.47 3.45 -14.29
N PRO A 142 -3.34 2.80 -13.96
CA PRO A 142 -2.09 2.99 -14.69
C PRO A 142 -2.16 2.51 -16.15
N TRP A 143 -3.20 1.77 -16.56
CA TRP A 143 -3.41 1.28 -17.91
C TRP A 143 -4.90 1.31 -18.34
N PRO A 144 -5.26 1.74 -19.56
CA PRO A 144 -4.38 2.29 -20.58
C PRO A 144 -3.98 3.71 -20.21
N TYR A 145 -3.10 4.29 -21.01
CA TYR A 145 -2.78 5.71 -20.93
C TYR A 145 -4.05 6.57 -21.03
N GLN A 146 -4.35 7.35 -19.98
CA GLN A 146 -5.45 8.31 -19.97
C GLN A 146 -4.90 9.74 -19.98
N PRO A 147 -5.08 10.49 -21.09
CA PRO A 147 -4.60 11.87 -21.16
C PRO A 147 -5.45 12.85 -20.34
N ASP A 148 -6.70 12.49 -20.04
CA ASP A 148 -7.62 13.32 -19.26
C ASP A 148 -7.69 12.84 -17.81
N ILE A 149 -6.94 13.53 -16.95
CA ILE A 149 -6.87 13.25 -15.52
C ILE A 149 -8.09 13.76 -14.74
N THR A 150 -8.99 14.51 -15.38
CA THR A 150 -10.22 15.04 -14.77
C THR A 150 -11.39 14.06 -14.92
N LYS A 151 -11.26 13.10 -15.83
CA LYS A 151 -12.23 12.06 -16.06
C LYS A 151 -12.25 11.08 -14.89
N GLU A 152 -13.43 10.91 -14.30
CA GLU A 152 -13.67 9.88 -13.31
C GLU A 152 -13.74 8.50 -13.98
N ASP A 153 -12.90 7.58 -13.51
CA ASP A 153 -13.03 6.15 -13.82
C ASP A 153 -13.55 5.38 -12.61
N TYR A 154 -14.40 4.42 -12.92
CA TYR A 154 -15.15 3.62 -11.96
C TYR A 154 -14.62 2.19 -12.00
N LEU A 155 -14.30 1.63 -10.82
CA LEU A 155 -13.75 0.29 -10.68
C LEU A 155 -14.68 -0.74 -11.31
N MET A 156 -15.95 -0.79 -10.90
CA MET A 156 -16.87 -1.82 -11.36
C MET A 156 -17.30 -1.61 -12.82
N LYS A 157 -17.37 -0.38 -13.29
CA LYS A 157 -17.62 -0.12 -14.72
C LYS A 157 -16.63 -0.85 -15.63
N ARG A 158 -15.39 -1.04 -15.15
CA ARG A 158 -14.31 -1.63 -15.94
C ARG A 158 -13.91 -3.05 -15.51
N TYR A 159 -13.97 -3.29 -14.21
CA TYR A 159 -13.43 -4.48 -13.56
C TYR A 159 -14.48 -5.23 -12.72
N ALA A 160 -15.76 -5.13 -13.07
CA ALA A 160 -16.77 -5.99 -12.47
C ALA A 160 -16.60 -7.46 -12.90
N GLN A 161 -16.49 -7.72 -14.21
CA GLN A 161 -16.53 -9.07 -14.81
C GLN A 161 -17.69 -9.93 -14.26
N GLY A 162 -18.86 -9.34 -14.03
CA GLY A 162 -20.02 -10.03 -13.46
C GLY A 162 -19.94 -10.31 -11.96
N ASN A 163 -18.84 -9.92 -11.29
CA ASN A 163 -18.70 -10.01 -9.85
C ASN A 163 -19.39 -8.85 -9.13
N THR A 164 -19.73 -9.11 -7.87
CA THR A 164 -20.03 -8.04 -6.92
C THR A 164 -18.75 -7.25 -6.59
N LEU A 165 -18.88 -6.02 -6.09
CA LEU A 165 -17.74 -5.17 -5.78
C LEU A 165 -16.69 -5.84 -4.89
N LYS A 166 -17.14 -6.46 -3.80
CA LYS A 166 -16.27 -7.19 -2.87
C LYS A 166 -15.58 -8.40 -3.50
N ARG A 167 -16.10 -8.95 -4.60
CA ARG A 167 -15.52 -10.08 -5.33
C ARG A 167 -14.65 -9.67 -6.51
N ALA A 168 -14.86 -8.47 -7.05
CA ALA A 168 -14.02 -7.89 -8.10
C ALA A 168 -12.60 -7.55 -7.60
N ILE A 169 -12.46 -7.29 -6.31
CA ILE A 169 -11.18 -7.00 -5.65
C ILE A 169 -10.56 -8.31 -5.14
N SER A 170 -9.42 -8.71 -5.69
CA SER A 170 -8.72 -9.96 -5.35
C SER A 170 -7.52 -9.77 -4.42
N HIS A 171 -7.11 -8.52 -4.17
CA HIS A 171 -6.10 -8.18 -3.16
C HIS A 171 -6.23 -6.70 -2.77
N VAL A 172 -5.92 -6.37 -1.51
CA VAL A 172 -5.89 -4.99 -1.01
C VAL A 172 -4.56 -4.67 -0.35
N ILE A 173 -3.97 -3.54 -0.71
CA ILE A 173 -2.79 -2.96 -0.08
C ILE A 173 -3.17 -1.60 0.48
N LEU A 174 -2.95 -1.40 1.78
CA LEU A 174 -3.16 -0.12 2.45
C LEU A 174 -1.85 0.38 3.02
N TYR A 175 -1.51 1.61 2.65
CA TYR A 175 -0.46 2.38 3.30
C TYR A 175 -1.06 3.47 4.18
N GLU A 176 -0.34 3.81 5.23
CA GLU A 176 -0.47 5.07 5.94
C GLU A 176 0.65 5.98 5.46
N ALA A 177 0.31 7.01 4.71
CA ALA A 177 1.25 8.00 4.22
C ALA A 177 0.83 9.39 4.72
N TYR A 178 1.78 10.08 5.33
CA TYR A 178 1.64 11.51 5.63
C TYR A 178 2.55 12.30 4.70
N GLY A 179 2.04 13.43 4.21
CA GLY A 179 2.77 14.13 3.16
C GLY A 179 4.10 14.71 3.62
N SER A 180 5.12 14.58 2.76
CA SER A 180 6.50 15.00 3.02
C SER A 180 6.71 16.53 2.94
N GLY A 181 5.67 17.27 2.52
CA GLY A 181 5.78 18.70 2.20
C GLY A 181 6.52 19.01 0.90
N GLY A 182 6.93 17.99 0.14
CA GLY A 182 7.67 18.13 -1.11
C GLY A 182 6.81 18.48 -2.33
N PRO A 183 7.45 18.92 -3.43
CA PRO A 183 6.76 19.10 -4.71
C PRO A 183 6.21 17.76 -5.21
N ILE A 184 4.95 17.77 -5.64
CA ILE A 184 4.30 16.62 -6.26
C ILE A 184 4.97 16.34 -7.60
N SER A 185 5.48 15.13 -7.80
CA SER A 185 6.04 14.71 -9.08
C SER A 185 4.95 14.25 -10.03
N THR A 186 4.50 15.16 -10.88
CA THR A 186 3.96 14.82 -12.21
C THR A 186 5.05 15.02 -13.26
N PRO A 187 5.03 14.33 -14.41
CA PRO A 187 5.76 14.79 -15.58
C PRO A 187 5.31 16.22 -15.87
N SER A 188 6.18 17.21 -15.60
CA SER A 188 5.79 18.63 -15.66
C SER A 188 6.64 19.38 -16.68
N THR A 189 5.95 20.14 -17.52
CA THR A 189 6.45 21.42 -18.03
C THR A 189 6.27 22.47 -16.90
N PRO A 190 7.20 23.44 -16.71
CA PRO A 190 7.48 24.02 -15.40
C PRO A 190 6.51 25.11 -14.89
N THR A 191 6.55 25.28 -13.58
CA THR A 191 5.69 26.00 -12.63
C THR A 191 5.98 27.51 -12.45
N THR A 192 5.04 28.23 -11.82
CA THR A 192 5.33 29.42 -11.00
C THR A 192 4.48 29.48 -9.71
N THR A 193 5.14 29.93 -8.63
CA THR A 193 4.85 30.00 -7.18
C THR A 193 3.78 31.04 -6.76
N THR A 194 3.13 30.99 -5.57
CA THR A 194 3.56 31.61 -4.27
C THR A 194 2.42 31.48 -3.18
N PRO A 195 2.70 31.43 -1.84
CA PRO A 195 1.72 31.19 -0.73
C PRO A 195 1.21 32.49 -0.04
N PRO A 196 0.21 32.48 0.90
CA PRO A 196 0.54 32.49 2.36
C PRO A 196 -0.53 32.03 3.41
N SER A 197 -0.01 31.85 4.65
CA SER A 197 -0.50 32.21 6.01
C SER A 197 -1.66 31.54 6.78
N THR A 198 -1.32 31.17 8.03
CA THR A 198 -2.10 30.73 9.20
C THR A 198 -2.84 31.87 9.93
N PRO A 199 -3.90 31.58 10.71
CA PRO A 199 -3.95 32.08 12.10
C PRO A 199 -4.43 31.07 13.18
N THR A 200 -4.12 31.43 14.42
CA THR A 200 -4.18 30.68 15.69
C THR A 200 -5.42 31.03 16.55
N THR A 201 -5.79 30.08 17.43
CA THR A 201 -6.46 30.20 18.76
C THR A 201 -7.98 30.40 18.87
N GLY A 202 -8.59 29.59 19.76
CA GLY A 202 -9.93 29.83 20.32
C GLY A 202 -10.57 28.60 20.98
N THR A 203 -10.17 28.27 22.22
CA THR A 203 -10.85 27.29 23.08
C THR A 203 -12.21 27.81 23.53
N THR A 204 -13.29 27.12 23.16
CA THR A 204 -14.56 27.10 23.90
C THR A 204 -15.19 25.73 23.75
N THR A 205 -15.38 25.02 24.86
CA THR A 205 -16.12 23.75 24.94
C THR A 205 -17.60 24.02 25.22
N PRO A 206 -18.53 23.69 24.31
CA PRO A 206 -19.93 23.47 24.67
C PRO A 206 -20.11 22.00 25.08
N GLY A 207 -20.60 21.76 26.29
CA GLY A 207 -20.98 20.43 26.78
C GLY A 207 -22.20 19.90 26.03
N GLY A 208 -21.97 19.01 25.08
CA GLY A 208 -23.00 18.26 24.37
C GLY A 208 -22.55 16.81 24.10
N PRO A 209 -23.44 15.95 23.57
CA PRO A 209 -23.12 14.56 23.30
C PRO A 209 -21.85 14.48 22.45
N SER A 210 -20.88 13.68 22.90
CA SER A 210 -19.58 13.56 22.25
C SER A 210 -19.32 12.12 21.84
N ALA A 211 -18.58 11.95 20.74
CA ALA A 211 -18.07 10.67 20.33
C ALA A 211 -16.54 10.75 20.19
N ARG A 212 -15.86 9.62 20.37
CA ARG A 212 -14.41 9.53 20.26
C ARG A 212 -14.06 8.83 18.97
N VAL A 213 -13.03 9.29 18.28
CA VAL A 213 -12.44 8.55 17.17
C VAL A 213 -11.84 7.27 17.74
N LYS A 214 -12.28 6.10 17.27
CA LYS A 214 -11.82 4.80 17.78
C LYS A 214 -10.31 4.68 17.72
N ALA A 215 -9.74 3.93 18.67
CA ALA A 215 -8.28 3.73 18.77
C ALA A 215 -7.67 3.01 17.55
N ASP A 216 -8.47 2.20 16.84
CA ASP A 216 -8.06 1.46 15.64
C ASP A 216 -8.02 2.33 14.36
N VAL A 217 -8.55 3.56 14.40
CA VAL A 217 -8.49 4.57 13.32
C VAL A 217 -7.12 5.24 13.33
N THR A 218 -6.08 4.42 13.24
CA THR A 218 -4.69 4.85 13.38
C THR A 218 -4.27 5.86 12.31
N TRP A 219 -4.94 5.86 11.16
CA TRP A 219 -4.74 6.80 10.05
C TRP A 219 -5.20 8.24 10.31
N GLY A 220 -5.99 8.47 11.37
CA GLY A 220 -6.74 9.69 11.57
C GLY A 220 -8.04 9.71 10.75
N LEU A 221 -9.02 10.46 11.23
CA LEU A 221 -10.34 10.59 10.64
C LEU A 221 -10.49 11.97 9.98
N ASN A 222 -10.82 12.01 8.68
CA ASN A 222 -11.14 13.28 8.03
C ASN A 222 -12.56 13.74 8.41
N ILE A 223 -12.64 15.00 8.82
CA ILE A 223 -13.89 15.76 8.95
C ILE A 223 -14.13 16.46 7.62
N ARG A 224 -15.33 16.31 7.07
CA ARG A 224 -15.65 16.76 5.70
C ARG A 224 -16.76 17.80 5.66
N SER A 225 -16.73 18.75 4.73
CA SER A 225 -17.84 19.70 4.49
C SER A 225 -19.10 19.03 3.92
N SER A 226 -18.96 17.82 3.37
CA SER A 226 -20.03 16.97 2.85
C SER A 226 -19.71 15.49 3.14
N ILE A 227 -20.73 14.64 3.21
CA ILE A 227 -20.58 13.17 3.32
C ILE A 227 -20.00 12.54 2.05
N ASP A 228 -19.92 13.32 0.97
CA ASP A 228 -19.29 12.90 -0.29
C ASP A 228 -17.77 12.77 -0.15
N THR A 229 -17.28 11.54 -0.37
CA THR A 229 -15.85 11.22 -0.33
C THR A 229 -15.14 11.40 -1.66
N SER A 230 -15.89 11.65 -2.76
CA SER A 230 -15.37 11.74 -4.14
C SER A 230 -14.39 12.89 -4.36
N SER A 231 -14.47 13.94 -3.54
CA SER A 231 -13.58 15.09 -3.60
C SER A 231 -12.80 15.28 -2.30
N MET A 232 -11.47 15.37 -2.43
CA MET A 232 -10.60 15.76 -1.31
C MET A 232 -10.74 17.24 -0.94
N ALA A 233 -11.32 18.08 -1.82
CA ALA A 233 -11.67 19.46 -1.49
C ALA A 233 -12.75 19.54 -0.38
N ASN A 234 -13.48 18.44 -0.16
CA ASN A 234 -14.46 18.36 0.91
C ASN A 234 -13.80 18.13 2.28
N VAL A 235 -12.50 17.85 2.39
CA VAL A 235 -11.85 17.64 3.69
C VAL A 235 -11.56 18.99 4.36
N VAL A 236 -12.19 19.24 5.51
CA VAL A 236 -12.04 20.49 6.29
C VAL A 236 -11.10 20.34 7.49
N ALA A 237 -10.96 19.13 8.03
CA ALA A 237 -10.00 18.80 9.07
C ALA A 237 -9.62 17.32 9.03
N SER A 238 -8.50 16.96 9.66
CA SER A 238 -8.11 15.58 9.92
C SER A 238 -7.75 15.46 11.41
N VAL A 239 -8.36 14.50 12.11
CA VAL A 239 -8.21 14.34 13.56
C VAL A 239 -7.64 12.97 13.91
N PRO A 240 -6.70 12.86 14.86
CA PRO A 240 -6.11 11.57 15.22
C PRO A 240 -7.09 10.65 15.96
N ALA A 241 -6.75 9.36 16.03
CA ALA A 241 -7.41 8.41 16.92
C ALA A 241 -7.47 8.95 18.36
N GLY A 242 -8.55 8.63 19.08
CA GLY A 242 -8.77 9.11 20.45
C GLY A 242 -9.28 10.55 20.55
N THR A 243 -9.35 11.30 19.45
CA THR A 243 -9.91 12.66 19.45
C THR A 243 -11.38 12.64 19.82
N GLN A 244 -11.77 13.51 20.75
CA GLN A 244 -13.17 13.72 21.10
C GLN A 244 -13.80 14.77 20.19
N LEU A 245 -14.96 14.42 19.62
CA LEU A 245 -15.72 15.23 18.69
C LEU A 245 -17.10 15.50 19.29
N LEU A 246 -17.52 16.77 19.27
CA LEU A 246 -18.87 17.17 19.70
C LEU A 246 -19.85 16.80 18.60
N LEU A 247 -20.91 16.05 18.91
CA LEU A 247 -21.98 15.73 17.98
C LEU A 247 -22.95 16.92 17.90
N LEU A 248 -23.19 17.42 16.68
CA LEU A 248 -24.04 18.58 16.44
C LEU A 248 -25.50 18.21 16.12
N GLU A 249 -25.77 16.93 15.87
CA GLU A 249 -27.09 16.42 15.52
C GLU A 249 -27.72 15.65 16.70
N ALA A 250 -29.02 15.84 16.92
CA ALA A 250 -29.77 15.18 17.99
C ALA A 250 -29.80 13.65 17.83
N ASP A 251 -29.83 13.15 16.59
CA ASP A 251 -29.75 11.73 16.26
C ASP A 251 -28.30 11.23 16.08
N GLY A 252 -27.30 12.10 16.26
CA GLY A 252 -25.89 11.73 16.16
C GLY A 252 -25.50 10.52 17.03
N PRO A 253 -25.88 10.47 18.32
CA PRO A 253 -25.54 9.34 19.20
C PRO A 253 -26.05 7.97 18.74
N SER A 254 -27.17 7.91 17.99
CA SER A 254 -27.70 6.63 17.48
C SER A 254 -26.98 6.16 16.22
N LYS A 255 -26.39 7.10 15.44
CA LYS A 255 -25.57 6.80 14.27
C LYS A 255 -24.15 6.36 14.62
N VAL A 256 -23.61 6.75 15.78
CA VAL A 256 -22.25 6.38 16.23
C VAL A 256 -22.06 4.86 16.20
N GLY A 257 -21.04 4.41 15.47
CA GLY A 257 -20.73 3.00 15.23
C GLY A 257 -21.42 2.38 14.01
N ALA A 258 -22.42 3.03 13.41
CA ALA A 258 -23.17 2.49 12.27
C ALA A 258 -22.42 2.66 10.94
N VAL A 259 -22.32 1.57 10.18
CA VAL A 259 -21.69 1.52 8.85
C VAL A 259 -22.46 2.40 7.86
N ASN A 260 -21.75 3.11 6.98
CA ASN A 260 -22.31 4.04 5.98
C ASN A 260 -23.14 5.21 6.54
N GLN A 261 -23.12 5.43 7.86
CA GLN A 261 -23.73 6.60 8.48
C GLN A 261 -22.69 7.68 8.72
N TRP A 262 -23.09 8.94 8.59
CA TRP A 262 -22.26 10.09 8.88
C TRP A 262 -22.89 10.89 9.99
N VAL A 263 -22.07 11.50 10.85
CA VAL A 263 -22.52 12.37 11.93
C VAL A 263 -21.90 13.74 11.74
N ARG A 264 -22.71 14.78 11.85
CA ARG A 264 -22.18 16.14 11.90
C ARG A 264 -21.53 16.39 13.26
N VAL A 265 -20.28 16.84 13.21
CA VAL A 265 -19.42 17.00 14.37
C VAL A 265 -18.72 18.35 14.37
N ARG A 266 -18.29 18.77 15.56
CA ARG A 266 -17.36 19.89 15.76
C ARG A 266 -16.11 19.40 16.49
N THR A 267 -14.94 19.76 15.97
CA THR A 267 -13.65 19.52 16.63
C THR A 267 -13.43 20.50 17.77
N GLN A 268 -12.45 20.23 18.66
CA GLN A 268 -12.12 21.13 19.76
C GLN A 268 -11.59 22.50 19.29
N ASP A 269 -10.97 22.57 18.11
CA ASP A 269 -10.54 23.82 17.45
C ASP A 269 -11.68 24.50 16.67
N GLY A 270 -12.94 24.06 16.84
CA GLY A 270 -14.14 24.72 16.33
C GLY A 270 -14.50 24.41 14.88
N LYS A 271 -13.78 23.52 14.19
CA LYS A 271 -14.10 23.14 12.82
C LYS A 271 -15.29 22.21 12.80
N GLU A 272 -16.24 22.51 11.92
CA GLU A 272 -17.44 21.70 11.73
C GLU A 272 -17.39 20.92 10.43
N GLY A 273 -17.97 19.72 10.45
CA GLY A 273 -18.21 18.93 9.25
C GLY A 273 -18.81 17.58 9.58
N PHE A 274 -18.74 16.64 8.66
CA PHE A 274 -19.25 15.29 8.77
C PHE A 274 -18.10 14.32 9.03
N ALA A 275 -18.27 13.48 10.04
CA ALA A 275 -17.41 12.35 10.35
C ALA A 275 -18.14 11.05 10.04
N ALA A 276 -17.43 10.07 9.48
CA ALA A 276 -17.96 8.73 9.26
C ALA A 276 -18.24 8.06 10.62
N ALA A 277 -19.50 7.78 10.89
CA ALA A 277 -20.00 7.39 12.22
C ALA A 277 -19.43 6.05 12.69
N TRP A 278 -19.11 5.14 11.77
CA TRP A 278 -18.52 3.84 12.07
C TRP A 278 -17.08 3.90 12.59
N TYR A 279 -16.42 5.07 12.50
CA TYR A 279 -15.12 5.36 13.14
C TYR A 279 -15.24 6.04 14.49
N LEU A 280 -16.46 6.25 14.94
CA LEU A 280 -16.74 6.84 16.23
C LEU A 280 -17.18 5.75 17.20
N GLU A 281 -16.74 5.88 18.44
CA GLU A 281 -17.26 5.16 19.59
C GLU A 281 -17.93 6.14 20.55
N LYS A 282 -18.93 5.66 21.27
CA LYS A 282 -19.66 6.47 22.25
C LYS A 282 -18.73 6.76 23.41
N VAL A 283 -18.69 8.02 23.84
CA VAL A 283 -18.03 8.40 25.09
C VAL A 283 -19.11 8.45 26.16
N GLU A 284 -19.11 7.48 27.07
CA GLU A 284 -19.88 7.64 28.31
C GLU A 284 -19.26 8.77 29.13
N ALA A 285 -20.09 9.66 29.65
CA ALA A 285 -19.63 10.74 30.51
C ALA A 285 -18.93 10.13 31.73
N PRO A 286 -17.68 10.52 32.06
CA PRO A 286 -17.02 10.00 33.24
C PRO A 286 -17.80 10.42 34.49
N ALA A 287 -18.12 9.45 35.36
CA ALA A 287 -18.46 9.75 36.74
C ALA A 287 -17.29 10.50 37.41
N PRO A 288 -17.54 11.50 38.28
CA PRO A 288 -16.48 12.33 38.85
C PRO A 288 -15.48 11.47 39.63
N ALA A 289 -14.22 11.48 39.19
CA ALA A 289 -13.12 10.80 39.86
C ALA A 289 -12.58 11.64 41.02
N GLN A 290 -12.40 11.00 42.18
CA GLN A 290 -11.72 11.57 43.36
C GLN A 290 -10.23 11.84 43.07
N PRO A 291 -9.62 12.86 43.73
CA PRO A 291 -8.25 13.27 43.46
C PRO A 291 -7.22 12.32 44.09
N THR A 292 -6.27 11.81 43.29
CA THR A 292 -5.04 11.18 43.77
C THR A 292 -3.88 12.18 43.76
N ALA A 293 -3.09 12.15 44.84
CA ALA A 293 -1.98 13.05 45.15
C ALA A 293 -0.75 12.85 44.23
N PRO A 294 0.11 13.87 44.07
CA PRO A 294 1.27 13.82 43.18
C PRO A 294 2.51 13.19 43.84
N ALA A 295 3.31 12.47 43.05
CA ALA A 295 4.64 11.98 43.44
C ALA A 295 5.77 12.78 42.76
N PRO A 296 6.99 12.86 43.36
CA PRO A 296 8.03 13.83 43.00
C PRO A 296 8.98 13.38 41.87
N GLY A 297 9.72 14.35 41.33
CA GLY A 297 10.56 14.30 40.12
C GLY A 297 11.98 13.69 40.21
N PRO A 298 12.85 13.95 39.21
CA PRO A 298 13.78 12.98 38.61
C PRO A 298 15.22 13.06 39.11
N VAL A 299 16.01 12.00 38.85
CA VAL A 299 17.48 12.00 39.02
C VAL A 299 18.21 11.62 37.73
N ASN A 300 19.23 12.42 37.45
CA ASN A 300 20.22 12.34 36.38
C ASN A 300 21.19 11.17 36.54
N GLU A 301 21.68 10.62 35.43
CA GLU A 301 23.02 10.03 35.36
C GLU A 301 23.64 10.29 33.97
N ALA A 302 24.94 10.59 33.94
CA ALA A 302 25.71 11.13 32.81
C ALA A 302 26.61 10.04 32.14
N PRO A 303 27.54 10.34 31.20
CA PRO A 303 27.51 9.86 29.81
C PRO A 303 28.67 8.90 29.42
N VAL A 304 28.56 8.24 28.24
CA VAL A 304 29.61 7.36 27.65
C VAL A 304 29.66 7.54 26.11
N PRO A 305 30.83 7.44 25.42
CA PRO A 305 31.22 8.29 24.28
C PRO A 305 31.03 7.71 22.86
N ALA A 306 31.35 8.55 21.86
CA ALA A 306 31.14 8.43 20.42
C ALA A 306 32.04 7.40 19.67
N PRO A 307 31.62 6.93 18.47
CA PRO A 307 32.51 6.33 17.49
C PRO A 307 32.70 7.18 16.20
N THR A 308 33.86 6.94 15.60
CA THR A 308 34.54 7.51 14.41
C THR A 308 33.91 7.21 13.03
N PRO A 309 34.35 7.90 11.94
CA PRO A 309 33.68 7.90 10.63
C PRO A 309 34.13 6.76 9.68
N PRO A 310 33.30 6.32 8.71
CA PRO A 310 33.68 5.29 7.75
C PRO A 310 34.29 5.84 6.45
N THR A 311 35.29 5.10 5.93
CA THR A 311 35.97 5.24 4.62
C THR A 311 35.22 4.41 3.54
N PRO A 312 35.31 4.73 2.22
CA PRO A 312 34.34 4.30 1.21
C PRO A 312 34.49 2.86 0.70
N ALA A 313 33.38 2.31 0.19
CA ALA A 313 33.22 0.92 -0.25
C ALA A 313 33.84 0.60 -1.63
N PRO A 314 34.31 -0.65 -1.85
CA PRO A 314 34.78 -1.12 -3.15
C PRO A 314 33.65 -1.61 -4.08
N THR A 315 33.87 -1.45 -5.38
CA THR A 315 33.06 -1.92 -6.52
C THR A 315 33.12 -3.44 -6.66
N VAL A 316 31.97 -4.11 -6.92
CA VAL A 316 31.88 -5.57 -7.12
C VAL A 316 31.30 -5.91 -8.52
N PRO A 317 31.80 -6.97 -9.22
CA PRO A 317 31.49 -7.30 -10.63
C PRO A 317 30.22 -8.15 -10.82
N GLU A 318 29.76 -8.28 -12.07
CA GLU A 318 28.54 -9.00 -12.52
C GLU A 318 28.45 -10.48 -12.07
N PRO A 319 27.25 -11.03 -11.77
CA PRO A 319 27.13 -12.36 -11.16
C PRO A 319 27.08 -13.54 -12.16
N VAL A 320 27.81 -14.60 -11.80
CA VAL A 320 27.80 -15.95 -12.38
C VAL A 320 26.44 -16.64 -12.15
N LYS A 321 25.88 -17.26 -13.20
CA LYS A 321 24.59 -17.96 -13.13
C LYS A 321 24.71 -19.27 -12.33
N THR A 322 24.09 -19.32 -11.15
CA THR A 322 24.08 -20.52 -10.28
C THR A 322 23.12 -21.58 -10.81
N LYS A 323 23.59 -22.83 -10.97
CA LYS A 323 22.76 -23.96 -11.42
C LYS A 323 22.30 -24.82 -10.25
N LEU A 324 21.07 -25.29 -10.33
CA LEU A 324 20.44 -26.20 -9.38
C LEU A 324 19.93 -27.43 -10.12
N LYS A 325 19.92 -28.58 -9.46
CA LYS A 325 19.34 -29.82 -9.96
C LYS A 325 18.18 -30.23 -9.07
N VAL A 326 17.05 -30.61 -9.68
CA VAL A 326 15.92 -31.20 -8.96
C VAL A 326 16.32 -32.55 -8.39
N SER A 327 16.13 -32.75 -7.08
CA SER A 327 16.47 -33.97 -6.36
C SER A 327 15.69 -35.17 -6.89
N ASN A 328 16.31 -36.35 -6.88
CA ASN A 328 15.62 -37.61 -7.21
C ASN A 328 14.54 -38.00 -6.19
N SER A 329 14.57 -37.41 -4.99
CA SER A 329 13.62 -37.71 -3.90
C SER A 329 12.17 -37.31 -4.21
N VAL A 330 11.93 -36.51 -5.25
CA VAL A 330 10.56 -36.14 -5.67
C VAL A 330 9.83 -37.25 -6.43
N GLY A 331 10.55 -38.32 -6.82
CA GLY A 331 9.98 -39.47 -7.52
C GLY A 331 9.29 -39.09 -8.83
N THR A 332 8.31 -39.91 -9.24
CA THR A 332 7.50 -39.69 -10.45
C THR A 332 6.51 -38.53 -10.31
N GLY A 333 6.22 -38.09 -9.08
CA GLY A 333 5.34 -36.95 -8.81
C GLY A 333 5.96 -35.59 -9.12
N GLY A 334 7.29 -35.52 -9.26
CA GLY A 334 8.03 -34.32 -9.64
C GLY A 334 7.99 -33.18 -8.61
N LEU A 335 8.76 -32.12 -8.90
CA LEU A 335 8.82 -30.91 -8.08
C LEU A 335 7.88 -29.84 -8.60
N ARG A 336 6.93 -29.41 -7.78
CA ARG A 336 6.01 -28.30 -8.12
C ARG A 336 6.75 -26.96 -8.12
N MET A 337 6.91 -26.35 -9.29
CA MET A 337 7.32 -24.96 -9.47
C MET A 337 6.09 -24.06 -9.42
N ARG A 338 6.11 -23.03 -8.57
CA ARG A 338 4.94 -22.21 -8.23
C ARG A 338 5.17 -20.73 -8.50
N LYS A 339 4.10 -19.96 -8.68
CA LYS A 339 4.18 -18.51 -8.92
C LYS A 339 4.65 -17.73 -7.68
N TYR A 340 4.31 -18.23 -6.49
CA TYR A 340 4.68 -17.64 -5.20
C TYR A 340 5.38 -18.67 -4.31
N PRO A 341 6.27 -18.26 -3.38
CA PRO A 341 7.01 -19.16 -2.49
C PRO A 341 6.14 -19.68 -1.33
N SER A 342 5.06 -20.40 -1.66
CA SER A 342 4.15 -21.00 -0.69
C SER A 342 3.52 -22.28 -1.24
N LEU A 343 3.09 -23.17 -0.34
CA LEU A 343 2.40 -24.42 -0.74
C LEU A 343 1.04 -24.17 -1.41
N GLY A 344 0.41 -23.04 -1.11
CA GLY A 344 -0.82 -22.56 -1.76
C GLY A 344 -0.58 -21.75 -3.04
N GLY A 345 0.68 -21.40 -3.36
CA GLY A 345 1.00 -20.61 -4.55
C GLY A 345 0.62 -21.34 -5.84
N ALA A 346 0.02 -20.63 -6.81
CA ALA A 346 -0.45 -21.23 -8.07
C ALA A 346 0.66 -22.07 -8.74
N LEU A 347 0.32 -23.27 -9.19
CA LEU A 347 1.25 -24.17 -9.87
C LEU A 347 1.59 -23.61 -11.25
N VAL A 348 2.88 -23.38 -11.53
CA VAL A 348 3.37 -23.04 -12.86
C VAL A 348 3.55 -24.32 -13.67
N MET A 349 4.27 -25.28 -13.10
CA MET A 349 4.43 -26.62 -13.67
C MET A 349 5.02 -27.60 -12.65
N THR A 350 5.05 -28.87 -13.04
CA THR A 350 5.78 -29.92 -12.33
C THR A 350 7.07 -30.24 -13.08
N LEU A 351 8.20 -30.21 -12.38
CA LEU A 351 9.53 -30.49 -12.90
C LEU A 351 9.92 -31.93 -12.60
N SER A 352 10.49 -32.65 -13.56
CA SER A 352 10.98 -34.01 -13.34
C SER A 352 12.23 -34.03 -12.46
N ALA A 353 12.47 -35.17 -11.79
CA ALA A 353 13.73 -35.42 -11.13
C ALA A 353 14.91 -35.22 -12.09
N GLY A 354 15.99 -34.59 -11.61
CA GLY A 354 17.18 -34.33 -12.40
C GLY A 354 17.13 -33.11 -13.33
N THR A 355 16.00 -32.41 -13.46
CA THR A 355 15.92 -31.17 -14.25
C THR A 355 16.93 -30.13 -13.72
N ILE A 356 17.71 -29.53 -14.63
CA ILE A 356 18.65 -28.46 -14.32
C ILE A 356 17.92 -27.12 -14.41
N LEU A 357 18.01 -26.36 -13.33
CA LEU A 357 17.40 -25.06 -13.14
C LEU A 357 18.51 -24.02 -13.00
N VAL A 358 18.22 -22.80 -13.42
CA VAL A 358 19.06 -21.64 -13.11
C VAL A 358 18.44 -20.92 -11.92
N ALA A 359 19.19 -20.77 -10.84
CA ALA A 359 18.74 -19.94 -9.72
C ALA A 359 18.77 -18.46 -10.15
N LEU A 360 17.68 -17.76 -9.86
CA LEU A 360 17.48 -16.35 -10.18
C LEU A 360 17.69 -15.46 -8.93
N GLU A 361 18.40 -15.98 -7.94
CA GLU A 361 18.78 -15.27 -6.71
C GLU A 361 20.32 -15.28 -6.57
N PRO A 362 20.91 -14.33 -5.79
CA PRO A 362 22.34 -14.34 -5.49
C PRO A 362 22.82 -15.68 -4.91
N ILE A 363 23.99 -16.16 -5.36
CA ILE A 363 24.53 -17.48 -4.99
C ILE A 363 24.60 -17.72 -3.48
N GLU A 364 24.95 -16.69 -2.69
CA GLU A 364 25.02 -16.79 -1.23
C GLU A 364 23.64 -17.02 -0.60
N LYS A 365 22.58 -16.41 -1.14
CA LYS A 365 21.19 -16.67 -0.72
C LYS A 365 20.73 -18.07 -1.14
N VAL A 366 21.18 -18.54 -2.30
CA VAL A 366 20.87 -19.89 -2.79
C VAL A 366 21.53 -20.94 -1.89
N LYS A 367 22.84 -20.82 -1.61
CA LYS A 367 23.58 -21.71 -0.71
C LYS A 367 22.94 -21.81 0.68
N ALA A 368 22.46 -20.69 1.22
CA ALA A 368 21.80 -20.65 2.54
C ALA A 368 20.42 -21.36 2.58
N LYS A 369 19.80 -21.63 1.42
CA LYS A 369 18.45 -22.18 1.33
C LYS A 369 18.41 -23.61 0.78
N VAL A 370 19.32 -23.97 -0.12
CA VAL A 370 19.36 -25.28 -0.78
C VAL A 370 19.33 -26.41 0.25
N GLY A 371 18.46 -27.39 0.05
CA GLY A 371 18.22 -28.50 0.98
C GLY A 371 17.38 -28.17 2.22
N ALA A 372 17.08 -26.89 2.50
CA ALA A 372 16.35 -26.52 3.70
C ALA A 372 14.82 -26.66 3.54
N ALA A 373 14.19 -27.27 4.55
CA ALA A 373 12.73 -27.35 4.66
C ALA A 373 12.09 -25.95 4.78
N ASN A 374 10.88 -25.79 4.24
CA ASN A 374 10.11 -24.54 4.27
C ASN A 374 10.80 -23.30 3.66
N LYS A 375 11.88 -23.49 2.90
CA LYS A 375 12.51 -22.42 2.10
C LYS A 375 12.17 -22.60 0.63
N TRP A 376 12.26 -21.50 -0.11
CA TRP A 376 11.94 -21.44 -1.54
C TRP A 376 13.05 -20.73 -2.28
N ILE A 377 13.34 -21.20 -3.49
CA ILE A 377 14.32 -20.59 -4.39
C ILE A 377 13.61 -20.23 -5.69
N TYR A 378 13.80 -18.97 -6.12
CA TYR A 378 13.35 -18.52 -7.43
C TYR A 378 14.25 -19.05 -8.52
N VAL A 379 13.67 -19.71 -9.52
CA VAL A 379 14.38 -20.48 -10.54
C VAL A 379 13.79 -20.26 -11.93
N ARG A 380 14.62 -20.53 -12.95
CA ARG A 380 14.21 -20.69 -14.34
C ARG A 380 14.50 -22.12 -14.80
N GLU A 381 13.53 -22.77 -15.40
CA GLU A 381 13.70 -24.10 -16.00
C GLU A 381 14.22 -24.01 -17.47
N PRO A 382 14.70 -25.12 -18.08
CA PRO A 382 15.32 -25.11 -19.40
C PRO A 382 14.49 -24.49 -20.54
N GLY A 383 13.17 -24.69 -20.53
CA GLY A 383 12.20 -24.09 -21.45
C GLY A 383 11.87 -22.62 -21.16
N GLY A 384 12.53 -22.01 -20.19
CA GLY A 384 12.46 -20.58 -19.89
C GLY A 384 11.37 -20.18 -18.89
N LYS A 385 10.49 -21.09 -18.46
CA LYS A 385 9.48 -20.77 -17.45
C LYS A 385 10.13 -20.49 -16.10
N ARG A 386 9.52 -19.60 -15.33
CA ARG A 386 10.06 -19.12 -14.05
C ARG A 386 9.07 -19.38 -12.92
N GLY A 387 9.59 -19.59 -11.73
CA GLY A 387 8.80 -19.76 -10.54
C GLY A 387 9.64 -20.10 -9.31
N TYR A 388 8.99 -20.37 -8.21
CA TYR A 388 9.60 -20.77 -6.95
C TYR A 388 9.48 -22.28 -6.79
N VAL A 389 10.59 -22.91 -6.44
CA VAL A 389 10.62 -24.32 -6.05
C VAL A 389 10.97 -24.43 -4.58
N SER A 390 10.48 -25.49 -3.92
CA SER A 390 10.88 -25.77 -2.55
C SER A 390 12.35 -26.11 -2.49
N ALA A 391 13.10 -25.41 -1.65
CA ALA A 391 14.54 -25.52 -1.56
C ALA A 391 15.00 -26.89 -1.06
N GLN A 392 14.14 -27.59 -0.29
CA GLN A 392 14.38 -28.94 0.23
C GLN A 392 14.52 -30.02 -0.85
N TYR A 393 14.09 -29.74 -2.09
CA TYR A 393 14.09 -30.70 -3.20
C TYR A 393 14.99 -30.28 -4.37
N VAL A 394 15.91 -29.35 -4.14
CA VAL A 394 16.93 -28.97 -5.12
C VAL A 394 18.31 -28.97 -4.47
N GLN A 395 19.34 -29.21 -5.28
CA GLN A 395 20.74 -29.22 -4.87
C GLN A 395 21.59 -28.42 -5.87
N LEU A 396 22.75 -27.92 -5.45
CA LEU A 396 23.71 -27.29 -6.38
C LEU A 396 24.19 -28.31 -7.41
N SER A 397 24.37 -27.86 -8.65
CA SER A 397 24.73 -28.71 -9.79
C SER A 397 26.02 -28.28 -10.47
#